data_AF-A0AAJ7U1H5-F1
#
_entry.id   AF-A0AAJ7U1H5-F1
#
_cell.length_a   1.000
_cell.length_b   1.000
_cell.length_c   1.000
_cell.angle_alpha   90.00
_cell.angle_beta   90.00
_cell.angle_gamma   90.00
#
_symmetry.space_group_name_H-M   'P 1'
#
loop_
_entity.id
_entity.type
_entity.pdbx_description
1 polymer ?
#
loop_
_entity_poly.entity_id
_entity_poly.type
_entity_poly.pdbx_seq_one_letter_code
_entity_poly.pdbx_strand_id
1 'polypeptide(L)'
;MAEAVVVAGEEERPRLSRLPLSRVKSIMKADPDVALAAHEAVFLIAKATELFIEAIAKDAYGFALQGKRKTLQRKDLDNAVDAVDEFAFLEGALD
;
A
#
# COMPACT_ATOMS: atom_id res chain seq x y z
N MET A 1 -30.57 24.49 37.86
CA MET A 1 -29.16 24.51 37.43
C MET A 1 -28.65 23.09 37.42
N ALA A 2 -28.34 22.57 36.23
CA ALA A 2 -27.37 21.51 35.96
C ALA A 2 -27.25 21.46 34.43
N GLU A 3 -26.24 22.15 33.92
CA GLU A 3 -25.91 22.26 32.49
C GLU A 3 -25.25 20.94 32.07
N ALA A 4 -25.84 20.25 31.10
CA ALA A 4 -25.27 19.04 30.55
C ALA A 4 -24.05 19.42 29.70
N VAL A 5 -22.85 19.07 30.19
CA VAL A 5 -21.62 19.17 29.42
C VAL A 5 -21.70 18.11 28.33
N VAL A 6 -21.98 18.57 27.11
CA VAL A 6 -21.80 17.77 25.90
C VAL A 6 -20.30 17.53 25.73
N VAL A 7 -19.84 16.32 26.06
CA VAL A 7 -18.52 15.86 25.67
C VAL A 7 -18.60 15.64 24.16
N ALA A 8 -18.14 16.62 23.39
CA ALA A 8 -17.98 16.48 21.95
C ALA A 8 -17.04 15.29 21.72
N GLY A 9 -17.56 14.23 21.10
CA GLY A 9 -16.75 13.10 20.68
C GLY A 9 -15.62 13.62 19.80
N GLU A 10 -14.40 13.19 20.10
CA GLU A 10 -13.27 13.40 19.21
C GLU A 10 -13.65 12.79 17.85
N GLU A 11 -13.96 13.63 16.87
CA GLU A 11 -14.05 13.18 15.49
C GLU A 11 -12.70 12.53 15.17
N GLU A 12 -12.69 11.22 14.90
CA GLU A 12 -11.53 10.53 14.37
C GLU A 12 -11.09 11.31 13.13
N ARG A 13 -10.03 12.12 13.27
CA ARG A 13 -9.41 12.79 12.13
C ARG A 13 -9.13 11.67 11.13
N PRO A 14 -9.72 11.71 9.93
CA PRO A 14 -9.59 10.62 8.98
C PRO A 14 -8.10 10.39 8.77
N ARG A 15 -7.64 9.16 9.05
CA ARG A 15 -6.24 8.80 8.86
C ARG A 15 -5.93 9.07 7.39
N LEU A 16 -5.06 10.05 7.15
CA LEU A 16 -4.76 10.48 5.79
C LEU A 16 -4.07 9.35 5.00
N SER A 17 -3.41 8.40 5.68
CA SER A 17 -2.80 7.18 5.13
C SER A 17 -3.36 5.94 5.85
N ARG A 18 -3.63 4.88 5.08
CA ARG A 18 -3.97 3.53 5.58
C ARG A 18 -2.72 2.79 6.06
N LEU A 19 -1.54 3.17 5.55
CA LEU A 19 -0.26 2.59 5.97
C LEU A 19 0.35 3.37 7.15
N PRO A 20 1.00 2.69 8.11
CA PRO A 20 1.70 3.34 9.21
C PRO A 20 2.97 4.06 8.72
N LEU A 21 2.95 5.40 8.72
CA LEU A 21 4.05 6.24 8.20
C LEU A 21 5.41 5.95 8.85
N SER A 22 5.43 5.55 10.12
CA SER A 22 6.67 5.16 10.82
C SER A 22 7.33 3.93 10.18
N ARG A 23 6.55 2.96 9.70
CA ARG A 23 7.07 1.77 9.02
C ARG A 23 7.54 2.11 7.61
N VAL A 24 6.77 2.91 6.87
CA VAL A 24 7.18 3.41 5.55
C VAL A 24 8.52 4.15 5.66
N LYS A 25 8.66 5.07 6.61
CA LYS A 25 9.91 5.78 6.87
C LYS A 25 11.07 4.85 7.22
N SER A 26 10.81 3.79 7.99
CA SER A 26 11.84 2.82 8.38
C SER A 26 12.33 2.01 7.17
N ILE A 27 11.43 1.61 6.27
CA ILE A 27 11.78 0.92 5.02
C ILE A 27 12.57 1.85 4.10
N MET A 28 12.12 3.11 3.94
CA MET A 28 12.87 4.10 3.14
C MET A 28 14.31 4.29 3.65
N LYS A 29 14.51 4.28 4.98
CA LYS A 29 15.83 4.42 5.61
C LYS A 29 16.66 3.14 5.66
N ALA A 30 16.13 2.02 5.19
CA ALA A 30 16.92 0.80 5.01
C ALA A 30 17.90 0.94 3.84
N ASP A 31 17.62 1.85 2.91
CA ASP A 31 18.54 2.25 1.86
C ASP A 31 19.66 3.15 2.45
N PRO A 32 20.95 2.75 2.35
CA PRO A 32 22.06 3.51 2.91
C PRO A 32 22.25 4.89 2.26
N ASP A 33 21.74 5.10 1.05
CA ASP A 33 21.85 6.37 0.34
C ASP A 33 20.78 7.39 0.80
N VAL A 34 19.78 6.95 1.58
CA VAL A 34 18.70 7.80 2.11
C VAL A 34 19.06 8.38 3.48
N ALA A 35 19.79 9.49 3.47
CA ALA A 35 20.17 10.20 4.71
C ALA A 35 18.97 10.83 5.45
N LEU A 36 18.07 11.49 4.70
CA LEU A 36 16.91 12.20 5.23
C LEU A 36 15.63 11.74 4.53
N ALA A 37 14.58 11.50 5.33
CA ALA A 37 13.24 11.20 4.84
C ALA A 37 12.26 12.24 5.41
N ALA A 38 11.93 13.25 4.58
CA ALA A 38 10.98 14.31 4.92
C ALA A 38 9.57 13.74 5.13
N HIS A 39 8.77 14.36 6.01
CA HIS A 39 7.44 13.87 6.35
C HIS A 39 6.50 13.79 5.13
N GLU A 40 6.55 14.79 4.25
CA GLU A 40 5.74 14.84 3.02
C GLU A 40 6.13 13.73 2.04
N ALA A 41 7.42 13.44 1.87
CA ALA A 41 7.91 12.35 1.04
C ALA A 41 7.45 10.98 1.57
N VAL A 42 7.56 10.77 2.89
CA VAL A 42 7.06 9.54 3.54
C VAL A 42 5.55 9.37 3.32
N PHE A 43 4.79 10.46 3.40
CA PHE A 43 3.34 10.44 3.15
C PHE A 43 3.01 10.11 1.69
N LEU A 44 3.69 10.73 0.73
CA LEU A 44 3.48 10.46 -0.69
C LEU A 44 3.86 9.02 -1.06
N ILE A 45 4.96 8.50 -0.52
CA ILE A 45 5.33 7.09 -0.73
C ILE A 45 4.27 6.16 -0.14
N ALA A 46 3.75 6.45 1.06
CA ALA A 46 2.65 5.66 1.62
C ALA A 46 1.42 5.65 0.69
N LYS A 47 1.08 6.79 0.10
CA LYS A 47 -0.02 6.88 -0.89
C LYS A 47 0.27 6.15 -2.19
N ALA A 48 1.48 6.27 -2.72
CA ALA A 48 1.90 5.54 -3.89
C ALA A 48 1.84 4.03 -3.63
N THR A 49 2.27 3.57 -2.45
CA THR A 49 2.19 2.15 -2.05
C THR A 49 0.75 1.66 -1.92
N GLU A 50 -0.18 2.46 -1.40
CA GLU A 50 -1.62 2.12 -1.39
C GLU A 50 -2.15 1.88 -2.81
N LEU A 51 -1.84 2.79 -3.74
CA LEU A 51 -2.25 2.68 -5.15
C LEU A 51 -1.57 1.50 -5.84
N PHE A 52 -0.30 1.26 -5.55
CA PHE A 52 0.46 0.14 -6.09
C PHE A 52 -0.15 -1.21 -5.69
N ILE A 53 -0.50 -1.39 -4.40
CA ILE A 53 -1.17 -2.60 -3.91
C ILE A 53 -2.51 -2.80 -4.63
N GLU A 54 -3.28 -1.74 -4.84
CA GLU A 54 -4.55 -1.82 -5.57
C GLU A 54 -4.36 -2.21 -7.03
N ALA A 55 -3.36 -1.64 -7.71
CA ALA A 55 -3.07 -1.93 -9.11
C ALA A 55 -2.66 -3.39 -9.29
N ILE A 56 -1.62 -3.84 -8.57
CA ILE A 56 -1.11 -5.21 -8.73
C ILE A 56 -2.15 -6.26 -8.31
N ALA A 57 -2.98 -5.97 -7.30
CA ALA A 57 -4.05 -6.87 -6.90
C ALA A 57 -5.13 -7.01 -7.99
N LYS A 58 -5.47 -5.91 -8.70
CA LYS A 58 -6.43 -5.95 -9.80
C LYS A 58 -5.90 -6.75 -10.98
N ASP A 59 -4.64 -6.52 -11.36
CA ASP A 59 -4.02 -7.21 -12.50
C ASP A 59 -3.86 -8.70 -12.22
N ALA A 60 -3.34 -9.06 -11.04
CA ALA A 60 -3.26 -10.45 -10.59
C ALA A 60 -4.66 -11.11 -10.53
N TYR A 61 -5.68 -10.39 -10.04
CA TYR A 61 -7.04 -10.92 -10.03
C TYR A 61 -7.60 -11.13 -11.44
N GLY A 62 -7.18 -10.34 -12.43
CA GLY A 62 -7.45 -10.57 -13.85
C GLY A 62 -7.05 -11.98 -14.30
N PHE A 63 -5.85 -12.44 -13.92
CA PHE A 63 -5.38 -13.80 -14.22
C PHE A 63 -6.17 -14.88 -13.46
N ALA A 64 -6.58 -14.62 -12.22
CA ALA A 64 -7.45 -15.53 -11.48
C ALA A 64 -8.80 -15.73 -12.20
N LEU A 65 -9.40 -14.64 -12.68
CA LEU A 65 -10.66 -14.66 -13.45
C LEU A 65 -10.52 -15.37 -14.79
N GLN A 66 -9.42 -15.18 -15.52
CA GLN A 66 -9.13 -15.94 -16.74
C GLN A 66 -9.09 -17.46 -16.47
N GLY A 67 -8.56 -17.85 -15.31
CA GLY A 67 -8.60 -19.22 -14.81
C GLY A 67 -9.96 -19.67 -14.25
N LYS A 68 -11.04 -18.89 -14.42
CA LYS A 68 -12.39 -19.12 -13.86
C LYS A 68 -12.41 -19.30 -12.34
N ARG A 69 -11.44 -18.72 -11.63
CA ARG A 69 -11.33 -18.76 -10.18
C ARG A 69 -11.74 -17.41 -9.61
N LYS A 70 -12.26 -17.44 -8.37
CA LYS A 70 -12.55 -16.25 -7.56
C LYS A 70 -11.56 -16.08 -6.40
N THR A 71 -10.65 -17.02 -6.24
CA THR A 71 -9.59 -17.01 -5.22
C THR A 71 -8.28 -16.70 -5.91
N LEU A 72 -7.66 -15.60 -5.49
CA LEU A 72 -6.33 -15.19 -5.93
C LEU A 72 -5.28 -16.18 -5.42
N GLN A 73 -4.37 -16.61 -6.29
CA GLN A 73 -3.27 -17.52 -5.98
C GLN A 73 -1.93 -16.87 -6.32
N ARG A 74 -0.83 -17.38 -5.74
CA ARG A 74 0.52 -16.88 -6.00
C ARG A 74 0.86 -16.81 -7.49
N LYS A 75 0.57 -17.89 -8.23
CA LYS A 75 0.76 -17.92 -9.70
C LYS A 75 0.08 -16.80 -10.48
N ASP A 76 -1.02 -16.23 -9.94
CA ASP A 76 -1.72 -15.13 -10.61
C ASP A 76 -0.95 -13.82 -10.46
N LEU A 77 -0.28 -13.65 -9.31
CA LEU A 77 0.65 -12.55 -9.07
C LEU A 77 1.90 -12.70 -9.95
N ASP A 78 2.46 -13.91 -10.01
CA ASP A 78 3.65 -14.18 -10.83
C ASP A 78 3.34 -13.87 -12.32
N ASN A 79 2.19 -14.33 -12.82
CA ASN A 79 1.74 -14.00 -14.18
C ASN A 79 1.53 -12.49 -14.40
N ALA A 80 1.09 -11.75 -13.38
CA ALA A 80 0.92 -10.30 -13.50
C ALA A 80 2.27 -9.59 -13.57
N VAL A 81 3.26 -10.02 -12.78
CA VAL A 81 4.62 -9.51 -12.84
C VAL A 81 5.24 -9.77 -14.22
N ASP A 82 5.08 -10.99 -14.76
CA ASP A 82 5.66 -11.36 -16.06
C ASP A 82 4.98 -10.65 -17.25
N ALA A 83 3.72 -10.22 -17.11
CA ALA A 83 2.93 -9.68 -18.21
C ALA A 83 2.91 -8.14 -18.30
N VAL A 84 3.27 -7.44 -17.22
CA VAL A 84 3.13 -5.99 -17.09
C VAL A 84 4.51 -5.37 -16.84
N ASP A 85 5.00 -4.59 -17.81
CA ASP A 85 6.34 -3.98 -17.78
C ASP A 85 6.54 -3.07 -16.55
N GLU A 86 5.49 -2.39 -16.10
CA GLU A 86 5.51 -1.57 -14.89
C GLU A 86 5.79 -2.36 -13.61
N PHE A 87 5.65 -3.69 -13.63
CA PHE A 87 5.98 -4.58 -12.51
C PHE A 87 7.33 -5.29 -12.65
N ALA A 88 8.12 -5.02 -13.70
CA ALA A 88 9.41 -5.67 -13.94
C ALA A 88 10.40 -5.52 -12.76
N PHE A 89 10.28 -4.46 -11.95
CA PHE A 89 11.09 -4.28 -10.74
C PHE A 89 10.85 -5.36 -9.64
N LEU A 90 9.81 -6.18 -9.78
CA LEU A 90 9.49 -7.31 -8.90
C LEU A 90 10.04 -8.64 -9.40
N GLU A 91 10.60 -8.72 -10.61
CA GLU A 91 11.19 -9.95 -11.14
C GLU A 91 12.31 -10.45 -10.21
N GLY A 92 12.24 -11.72 -9.78
CA GLY A 92 13.19 -12.32 -8.84
C GLY A 92 13.12 -11.78 -7.40
N ALA A 93 12.24 -10.82 -7.10
CA ALA A 93 11.99 -10.34 -5.74
C ALA A 93 10.99 -11.22 -4.98
N LEU A 94 10.22 -12.03 -5.70
CA LEU A 94 9.14 -12.87 -5.21
C LEU A 94 9.46 -14.36 -5.38
N ASP A 95 10.66 -14.81 -5.00
CA ASP A 95 10.99 -16.25 -4.95
C ASP A 95 10.66 -16.88 -3.59
#